data_AF-A0A2Z6PIZ9-F1
#
_entry.id   AF-A0A2Z6PIZ9-F1
#
_cell.length_a   1.000
_cell.length_b   1.000
_cell.length_c   1.000
_cell.angle_alpha   90.00
_cell.angle_beta   90.00
_cell.angle_gamma   90.00
#
_symmetry.space_group_name_H-M   'P 1'
#
loop_
_entity.id
_entity.type
_entity.pdbx_description
1 polymer ?
#
loop_
_entity_poly.entity_id
_entity_poly.type
_entity_poly.pdbx_seq_one_letter_code
_entity_poly.pdbx_strand_id
1 'polypeptide(L)'
;MGPEALKNELTDVMVSAFKLMEISSYLNGRECKYLAERDSAKEEAALIRQSLEQAKVNHAAYKDKYKPQAGLVTQLTEKEKEAARLVEEKTELEGRIKDLTSEKETLEGKVKDLESRPCSSGTATDADELVVDPNGEYKGFTRAALVSRIFELEGKELDVAKSSFDNAVAQLMVLNPGVELVVEGASELKKVLDGVIVSPSPDEED
;
A
#
# COMPACT_ATOMS: atom_id res chain seq x y z
N MET A 1 97.69 -36.23 76.53
CA MET A 1 96.79 -35.16 77.02
C MET A 1 96.50 -35.41 78.49
N GLY A 2 96.58 -34.38 79.33
CA GLY A 2 96.14 -34.48 80.73
C GLY A 2 94.61 -34.44 80.85
N PRO A 3 94.02 -34.91 81.96
CA PRO A 3 92.56 -34.93 82.17
C PRO A 3 91.88 -33.56 82.01
N GLU A 4 92.59 -32.49 82.35
CA GLU A 4 92.09 -31.12 82.29
C GLU A 4 91.97 -30.58 80.85
N ALA A 5 92.90 -30.97 79.96
CA ALA A 5 92.82 -30.62 78.53
C ALA A 5 91.62 -31.29 77.87
N LEU A 6 91.36 -32.56 78.21
CA LEU A 6 90.22 -33.32 77.70
C LEU A 6 88.89 -32.73 78.17
N LYS A 7 88.84 -32.25 79.41
CA LYS A 7 87.67 -31.57 79.98
C LYS A 7 87.38 -30.23 79.28
N ASN A 8 88.42 -29.46 78.96
CA ASN A 8 88.28 -28.18 78.26
C ASN A 8 87.80 -28.38 76.82
N GLU A 9 88.35 -29.38 76.10
CA GLU A 9 87.92 -29.74 74.75
C GLU A 9 86.46 -30.25 74.73
N LEU A 10 86.09 -31.11 75.68
CA LEU A 10 84.70 -31.55 75.83
C LEU A 10 83.75 -30.37 76.08
N THR A 11 84.17 -29.40 76.88
CA THR A 11 83.38 -28.20 77.16
C THR A 11 83.21 -27.35 75.90
N ASP A 12 84.27 -27.16 75.12
CA ASP A 12 84.23 -26.41 73.86
C ASP A 12 83.35 -27.08 72.79
N VAL A 13 83.44 -28.40 72.67
CA VAL A 13 82.58 -29.21 71.80
C VAL A 13 81.11 -29.13 72.23
N MET A 14 80.82 -29.20 73.53
CA MET A 14 79.45 -29.04 74.05
C MET A 14 78.88 -27.65 73.72
N VAL A 15 79.65 -26.57 73.94
CA VAL A 15 79.23 -25.20 73.59
C VAL A 15 78.95 -25.07 72.09
N SER A 16 79.80 -25.67 71.26
CA SER A 16 79.62 -25.68 69.80
C SER A 16 78.36 -26.45 69.39
N ALA A 17 78.09 -27.60 70.02
CA ALA A 17 76.88 -28.40 69.79
C ALA A 17 75.61 -27.64 70.19
N PHE A 18 75.61 -26.92 71.33
CA PHE A 18 74.48 -26.09 71.74
C PHE A 18 74.22 -24.94 70.76
N LYS A 19 75.26 -24.24 70.30
CA LYS A 19 75.12 -23.19 69.26
C LYS A 19 74.54 -23.73 67.95
N LEU A 20 75.00 -24.89 67.49
CA LEU A 20 74.44 -25.53 66.29
C LEU A 20 72.97 -25.91 66.48
N MET A 21 72.61 -26.41 67.66
CA MET A 21 71.22 -26.75 68.01
C MET A 21 70.32 -25.50 68.06
N GLU A 22 70.81 -24.39 68.63
CA GLU A 22 70.10 -23.10 68.64
C GLU A 22 69.89 -22.57 67.22
N ILE A 23 70.93 -22.59 66.38
CA ILE A 23 70.84 -22.17 64.98
C ILE A 23 69.86 -23.05 64.21
N SER A 24 69.93 -24.38 64.36
CA SER A 24 69.01 -25.31 63.71
C SER A 24 67.56 -25.06 64.15
N SER A 25 67.33 -24.85 65.45
CA SER A 25 65.97 -24.58 65.96
C SER A 25 65.43 -23.25 65.42
N TYR A 26 66.27 -22.22 65.36
CA TYR A 26 65.92 -20.92 64.79
C TYR A 26 65.58 -21.02 63.29
N LEU A 27 66.40 -21.74 62.52
CA LEU A 27 66.17 -21.96 61.09
C LEU A 27 64.89 -22.77 60.84
N ASN A 28 64.67 -23.85 61.60
CA ASN A 28 63.44 -24.64 61.50
C ASN A 28 62.20 -23.79 61.80
N GLY A 29 62.24 -22.97 62.85
CA GLY A 29 61.14 -22.06 63.17
C GLY A 29 60.86 -21.04 62.06
N ARG A 30 61.91 -20.55 61.39
CA ARG A 30 61.78 -19.66 60.23
C ARG A 30 61.20 -20.38 59.01
N GLU A 31 61.65 -21.60 58.72
CA GLU A 31 61.13 -22.42 57.61
C GLU A 31 59.64 -22.73 57.80
N CYS A 32 59.22 -23.11 59.01
CA CYS A 32 57.81 -23.33 59.33
C CYS A 32 56.95 -22.08 59.04
N LYS A 33 57.44 -20.87 59.34
CA LYS A 33 56.73 -19.62 59.03
C LYS A 33 56.55 -19.44 57.52
N TYR A 34 57.61 -19.62 56.73
CA TYR A 34 57.52 -19.50 55.27
C TYR A 34 56.61 -20.54 54.64
N LEU A 35 56.58 -21.77 55.17
CA LEU A 35 55.66 -22.79 54.69
C LEU A 35 54.20 -22.39 54.96
N ALA A 36 53.91 -21.86 56.15
CA ALA A 36 52.58 -21.37 56.50
C ALA A 36 52.15 -20.18 55.61
N GLU A 37 53.04 -19.20 55.41
CA GLU A 37 52.79 -18.05 54.52
C GLU A 37 52.54 -18.50 53.08
N ARG A 38 53.35 -19.44 52.57
CA ARG A 38 53.18 -20.02 51.24
C ARG A 38 51.82 -20.70 51.09
N ASP A 39 51.41 -21.48 52.09
CA ASP A 39 50.16 -22.22 52.02
C ASP A 39 48.94 -21.28 52.12
N SER A 40 49.00 -20.25 52.97
CA SER A 40 48.02 -19.16 52.99
C SER A 40 47.93 -18.44 51.64
N ALA A 41 49.08 -18.09 51.04
CA ALA A 41 49.11 -17.43 49.74
C ALA A 41 48.53 -18.31 48.61
N LYS A 42 48.71 -19.64 48.68
CA LYS A 42 48.10 -20.57 47.73
C LYS A 42 46.58 -20.63 47.87
N GLU A 43 46.07 -20.63 49.10
CA GLU A 43 44.63 -20.58 49.35
C GLU A 43 44.00 -19.29 48.82
N GLU A 44 44.62 -18.15 49.11
CA GLU A 44 44.18 -16.85 48.57
C GLU A 44 44.22 -16.82 47.04
N ALA A 45 45.30 -17.32 46.42
CA ALA A 45 45.41 -17.41 44.98
C ALA A 45 44.32 -18.31 44.36
N ALA A 46 43.94 -19.39 45.03
CA ALA A 46 42.85 -20.26 44.59
C ALA A 46 41.50 -19.53 44.63
N LEU A 47 41.21 -18.79 45.70
CA LEU A 47 39.98 -17.99 45.84
C LEU A 47 39.89 -16.88 44.78
N ILE A 48 40.98 -16.15 44.55
CA ILE A 48 41.04 -15.09 43.53
C ILE A 48 40.81 -15.69 42.15
N ARG A 49 41.41 -16.85 41.85
CA ARG A 49 41.21 -17.54 40.57
C ARG A 49 39.76 -17.94 40.37
N GLN A 50 39.11 -18.47 41.39
CA GLN A 50 37.68 -18.81 41.33
C GLN A 50 36.81 -17.57 41.08
N SER A 51 37.07 -16.47 41.80
CA SER A 51 36.37 -15.21 41.61
C SER A 51 36.56 -14.64 40.19
N LEU A 52 37.77 -14.74 39.64
CA LEU A 52 38.07 -14.34 38.27
C LEU A 52 37.28 -15.16 37.26
N GLU A 53 37.22 -16.48 37.40
CA GLU A 53 36.43 -17.33 36.50
C GLU A 53 34.93 -17.01 36.61
N GLN A 54 34.41 -16.78 37.81
CA GLN A 54 33.02 -16.36 37.98
C GLN A 54 32.75 -15.00 37.31
N ALA A 55 33.67 -14.04 37.46
CA ALA A 55 33.55 -12.72 36.82
C ALA A 55 33.57 -12.82 35.29
N LYS A 56 34.40 -13.71 34.71
CA LYS A 56 34.41 -13.98 33.25
C LYS A 56 33.08 -14.55 32.77
N VAL A 57 32.54 -15.54 33.47
CA VAL A 57 31.24 -16.14 33.15
C VAL A 57 30.14 -15.08 33.24
N ASN A 58 30.12 -14.28 34.29
CA ASN A 58 29.16 -13.19 34.45
C ASN A 58 29.29 -12.16 33.33
N HIS A 59 30.51 -11.75 32.97
CA HIS A 59 30.75 -10.81 31.88
C HIS A 59 30.24 -11.35 30.54
N ALA A 60 30.49 -12.63 30.24
CA ALA A 60 29.98 -13.28 29.03
C ALA A 60 28.44 -13.30 29.02
N ALA A 61 27.81 -13.68 30.13
CA ALA A 61 26.35 -13.68 30.26
C ALA A 61 25.74 -12.27 30.08
N TYR A 62 26.37 -11.25 30.67
CA TYR A 62 25.96 -9.85 30.48
C TYR A 62 26.07 -9.45 29.01
N LYS A 63 27.21 -9.72 28.36
CA LYS A 63 27.41 -9.40 26.94
C LYS A 63 26.33 -10.05 26.07
N ASP A 64 26.03 -11.32 26.31
CA ASP A 64 25.01 -12.06 25.58
C ASP A 64 23.61 -11.48 25.76
N LYS A 65 23.26 -11.09 26.99
CA LYS A 65 21.98 -10.43 27.30
C LYS A 65 21.78 -9.13 26.52
N TYR A 66 22.85 -8.38 26.24
CA TYR A 66 22.79 -7.08 25.56
C TYR A 66 23.06 -7.15 24.04
N LYS A 67 23.44 -8.30 23.48
CA LYS A 67 23.51 -8.50 22.01
C LYS A 67 22.24 -8.07 21.25
N PRO A 68 21.00 -8.42 21.68
CA PRO A 68 19.80 -8.03 20.96
C PRO A 68 19.52 -6.51 20.99
N GLN A 69 20.17 -5.75 21.87
CA GLN A 69 19.95 -4.30 21.99
C GLN A 69 20.34 -3.55 20.71
N ALA A 70 21.37 -4.01 19.99
CA ALA A 70 21.75 -3.42 18.70
C ALA A 70 20.61 -3.52 17.68
N GLY A 71 19.95 -4.69 17.59
CA GLY A 71 18.80 -4.88 16.70
C GLY A 71 17.59 -4.03 17.08
N LEU A 72 17.32 -3.89 18.38
CA LEU A 72 16.24 -3.02 18.88
C LEU A 72 16.51 -1.55 18.56
N VAL A 73 17.76 -1.07 18.69
CA VAL A 73 18.13 0.30 18.32
C VAL A 73 17.92 0.52 16.82
N THR A 74 18.31 -0.43 15.96
CA THR A 74 18.05 -0.32 14.51
C THR A 74 16.55 -0.25 14.22
N GLN A 75 15.74 -1.13 14.81
CA GLN A 75 14.28 -1.11 14.62
C GLN A 75 13.65 0.20 15.10
N LEU A 76 14.09 0.73 16.25
CA LEU A 76 13.62 2.02 16.75
C LEU A 76 13.95 3.14 15.76
N THR A 77 15.19 3.18 15.24
CA THR A 77 15.59 4.22 14.27
C THR A 77 14.81 4.13 12.96
N GLU A 78 14.42 2.92 12.54
CA GLU A 78 13.56 2.72 11.36
C GLU A 78 12.14 3.21 11.62
N LYS A 79 11.57 2.85 12.78
CA LYS A 79 10.23 3.30 13.19
C LYS A 79 10.14 4.81 13.39
N GLU A 80 11.18 5.46 13.89
CA GLU A 80 11.26 6.92 13.97
C GLU A 80 11.22 7.58 12.59
N LYS A 81 11.93 7.02 11.60
CA LYS A 81 11.88 7.52 10.21
C LYS A 81 10.51 7.31 9.57
N GLU A 82 9.91 6.14 9.80
CA GLU A 82 8.55 5.83 9.32
C GLU A 82 7.53 6.80 9.92
N ALA A 83 7.60 7.06 11.22
CA ALA A 83 6.74 8.01 11.91
C ALA A 83 6.90 9.43 11.35
N ALA A 84 8.14 9.88 11.08
CA ALA A 84 8.38 11.19 10.47
C ALA A 84 7.74 11.31 9.08
N ARG A 85 7.84 10.28 8.24
CA ARG A 85 7.17 10.24 6.93
C ARG A 85 5.65 10.28 7.02
N LEU A 86 5.07 9.50 7.95
CA LEU A 86 3.62 9.49 8.14
C LEU A 86 3.09 10.83 8.65
N VAL A 87 3.87 11.55 9.46
CA VAL A 87 3.52 12.92 9.88
C VAL A 87 3.48 13.87 8.68
N GLU A 88 4.47 13.82 7.80
CA GLU A 88 4.51 14.62 6.58
C GLU A 88 3.30 14.33 5.67
N GLU A 89 3.06 13.05 5.36
CA GLU A 89 1.91 12.63 4.55
C GLU A 89 0.57 13.07 5.16
N LYS A 90 0.43 12.95 6.49
CA LYS A 90 -0.76 13.43 7.20
C LYS A 90 -0.97 14.94 7.00
N THR A 91 0.09 15.74 7.09
CA THR A 91 -0.02 17.19 6.88
C THR A 91 -0.41 17.55 5.45
N GLU A 92 0.08 16.81 4.45
CA GLU A 92 -0.33 16.99 3.06
C GLU A 92 -1.80 16.64 2.84
N LEU A 93 -2.25 15.50 3.38
CA LEU A 93 -3.65 15.07 3.29
C LEU A 93 -4.59 16.02 4.01
N GLU A 94 -4.21 16.51 5.19
CA GLU A 94 -4.98 17.54 5.91
C GLU A 94 -5.10 18.84 5.10
N GLY A 95 -4.06 19.22 4.35
CA GLY A 95 -4.11 20.34 3.40
C GLY A 95 -5.14 20.09 2.30
N ARG A 96 -5.05 18.95 1.60
CA ARG A 96 -5.98 18.57 0.53
C ARG A 96 -7.43 18.51 1.00
N ILE A 97 -7.67 18.01 2.21
CA ILE A 97 -9.01 17.96 2.81
C ILE A 97 -9.57 19.38 3.00
N LYS A 98 -8.77 20.34 3.47
CA LYS A 98 -9.20 21.73 3.62
C LYS A 98 -9.56 22.35 2.27
N ASP A 99 -8.71 22.16 1.27
CA ASP A 99 -8.95 22.69 -0.08
C ASP A 99 -10.26 22.14 -0.66
N LEU A 100 -10.44 20.81 -0.64
CA LEU A 100 -11.66 20.16 -1.12
C LEU A 100 -12.92 20.58 -0.33
N THR A 101 -12.79 20.81 0.98
CA THR A 101 -13.91 21.31 1.80
C THR A 101 -14.31 22.71 1.35
N SER A 102 -13.35 23.59 1.10
CA SER A 102 -13.63 24.96 0.61
C SER A 102 -14.26 24.97 -0.79
N GLU A 103 -13.82 24.06 -1.68
CA GLU A 103 -14.38 23.91 -3.02
C GLU A 103 -15.82 23.39 -2.95
N LYS A 104 -16.08 22.41 -2.07
CA LYS A 104 -17.42 21.87 -1.83
C LYS A 104 -18.38 22.98 -1.37
N GLU A 105 -18.00 23.78 -0.38
CA GLU A 105 -18.82 24.91 0.10
C GLU A 105 -19.10 25.91 -1.02
N THR A 106 -18.10 26.20 -1.86
CA THR A 106 -18.25 27.09 -3.01
C THR A 106 -19.24 26.54 -4.04
N LEU A 107 -19.15 25.24 -4.36
CA LEU A 107 -20.06 24.58 -5.30
C LEU A 107 -21.49 24.49 -4.74
N GLU A 108 -21.66 24.17 -3.45
CA GLU A 108 -22.97 24.17 -2.78
C GLU A 108 -23.62 25.56 -2.87
N GLY A 109 -22.86 26.63 -2.67
CA GLY A 109 -23.35 28.01 -2.88
C GLY A 109 -23.84 28.25 -4.30
N LYS A 110 -23.04 27.88 -5.32
CA LYS A 110 -23.42 28.01 -6.73
C LYS A 110 -24.66 27.20 -7.10
N VAL A 111 -24.80 25.99 -6.57
CA VAL A 111 -25.98 25.14 -6.79
C VAL A 111 -27.22 25.83 -6.22
N LYS A 112 -27.15 26.32 -4.98
CA LYS A 112 -28.25 27.03 -4.34
C LYS A 112 -28.65 28.30 -5.10
N ASP A 113 -27.67 29.05 -5.61
CA ASP A 113 -27.92 30.23 -6.44
C ASP A 113 -28.64 29.85 -7.75
N LEU A 114 -28.21 28.78 -8.42
CA LEU A 114 -28.85 28.28 -9.65
C LEU A 114 -30.26 27.75 -9.39
N GLU A 115 -30.50 27.03 -8.29
CA GLU A 115 -31.83 26.55 -7.88
C GLU A 115 -32.79 27.69 -7.54
N SER A 116 -32.27 28.76 -6.93
CA SER A 116 -33.06 29.94 -6.58
C SER A 116 -33.35 30.86 -7.77
N ARG A 117 -32.62 30.70 -8.89
CA ARG A 117 -32.86 31.46 -10.11
C ARG A 117 -34.16 30.97 -10.74
N PRO A 118 -35.21 31.81 -10.82
CA PRO A 118 -36.43 31.40 -11.49
C PRO A 118 -36.07 31.04 -12.93
N CYS A 119 -36.46 29.84 -13.37
CA CYS A 119 -36.45 29.51 -14.79
C CYS A 119 -37.26 30.60 -15.51
N SER A 120 -36.58 31.48 -16.23
CA SER A 120 -37.23 32.38 -17.20
C SER A 120 -37.84 31.62 -18.39
N SER A 121 -37.84 30.28 -18.35
CA SER A 121 -38.73 29.44 -19.14
C SER A 121 -40.05 29.23 -18.39
N GLY A 122 -40.59 30.30 -17.82
CA GLY A 122 -41.98 30.38 -17.44
C GLY A 122 -42.81 30.49 -18.72
N THR A 123 -43.10 29.34 -19.32
CA THR A 123 -44.35 29.02 -20.03
C THR A 123 -45.26 30.20 -20.35
N ALA A 124 -44.87 31.04 -21.30
CA ALA A 124 -45.88 31.57 -22.21
C ALA A 124 -46.08 30.44 -23.22
N THR A 125 -47.28 29.85 -23.27
CA THR A 125 -47.71 29.07 -24.44
C THR A 125 -47.48 29.96 -25.64
N ASP A 126 -46.41 29.67 -26.38
CA ASP A 126 -46.03 30.45 -27.54
C ASP A 126 -47.17 30.28 -28.54
N ALA A 127 -47.70 31.38 -29.06
CA ALA A 127 -48.80 31.30 -30.02
C ALA A 127 -48.38 30.47 -31.24
N ASP A 128 -47.08 30.42 -31.51
CA ASP A 128 -46.44 29.61 -32.54
C ASP A 128 -46.44 28.09 -32.20
N GLU A 129 -46.37 27.69 -30.92
CA GLU A 129 -46.43 26.27 -30.52
C GLU A 129 -47.82 25.67 -30.81
N LEU A 130 -48.89 26.45 -30.62
CA LEU A 130 -50.26 26.03 -30.94
C LEU A 130 -50.51 25.90 -32.45
N VAL A 131 -49.70 26.54 -33.29
CA VAL A 131 -49.77 26.38 -34.76
C VAL A 131 -49.15 25.05 -35.18
N VAL A 132 -48.04 24.67 -34.57
CA VAL A 132 -47.27 23.46 -34.95
C VAL A 132 -47.79 22.20 -34.24
N ASP A 133 -48.29 22.33 -33.01
CA ASP A 133 -48.89 21.24 -32.24
C ASP A 133 -50.26 21.64 -31.66
N PRO A 134 -51.31 21.68 -32.51
CA PRO A 134 -52.64 22.10 -32.09
C PRO A 134 -53.27 21.22 -31.00
N ASN A 135 -52.84 19.95 -30.93
CA ASN A 135 -53.35 18.98 -29.96
C ASN A 135 -52.50 18.91 -28.68
N GLY A 136 -51.34 19.57 -28.67
CA GLY A 136 -50.39 19.55 -27.55
C GLY A 136 -49.76 18.17 -27.30
N GLU A 137 -49.65 17.32 -28.33
CA GLU A 137 -49.10 15.96 -28.21
C GLU A 137 -47.63 15.98 -27.76
N TYR A 138 -46.87 17.00 -28.16
CA TYR A 138 -45.44 17.14 -27.93
C TYR A 138 -45.10 18.12 -26.81
N LYS A 139 -46.12 18.72 -26.19
CA LYS A 139 -45.93 19.67 -25.10
C LYS A 139 -45.18 19.03 -23.93
N GLY A 140 -44.06 19.63 -23.56
CA GLY A 140 -43.21 19.13 -22.46
C GLY A 140 -42.29 17.97 -22.84
N PHE A 141 -42.20 17.58 -24.12
CA PHE A 141 -41.16 16.67 -24.57
C PHE A 141 -39.79 17.32 -24.38
N THR A 142 -38.84 16.54 -23.89
CA THR A 142 -37.42 16.94 -23.95
C THR A 142 -36.93 16.84 -25.38
N ARG A 143 -35.83 17.54 -25.72
CA ARG A 143 -35.20 17.43 -27.05
C ARG A 143 -34.92 15.97 -27.45
N ALA A 144 -34.47 15.15 -26.49
CA ALA A 144 -34.22 13.72 -26.74
C ALA A 144 -35.51 12.94 -27.04
N ALA A 145 -36.60 13.27 -26.33
CA ALA A 145 -37.91 12.66 -26.57
C ALA A 145 -38.47 13.02 -27.96
N LEU A 146 -38.32 14.28 -28.39
CA LEU A 146 -38.73 14.71 -29.73
C LEU A 146 -37.97 13.97 -30.83
N VAL A 147 -36.63 13.89 -30.72
CA VAL A 147 -35.80 13.15 -31.68
C VAL A 147 -36.19 11.69 -31.75
N SER A 148 -36.44 11.05 -30.60
CA SER A 148 -36.87 9.65 -30.57
C SER A 148 -38.20 9.42 -31.28
N ARG A 149 -39.13 10.36 -31.17
CA ARG A 149 -40.45 10.29 -31.82
C ARG A 149 -40.37 10.49 -33.33
N ILE A 150 -39.48 11.35 -33.82
CA ILE A 150 -39.22 11.54 -35.25
C ILE A 150 -38.75 10.23 -35.89
N PHE A 151 -37.73 9.59 -35.32
CA PHE A 151 -37.25 8.30 -35.83
C PHE A 151 -38.31 7.20 -35.79
N GLU A 152 -39.19 7.19 -34.78
CA GLU A 152 -40.31 6.25 -34.73
C GLU A 152 -41.33 6.48 -35.86
N LEU A 153 -41.60 7.75 -36.19
CA LEU A 153 -42.52 8.11 -37.28
C LEU A 153 -41.93 7.83 -38.66
N GLU A 154 -40.65 8.15 -38.88
CA GLU A 154 -39.92 7.84 -40.12
C GLU A 154 -39.92 6.34 -40.41
N GLY A 155 -39.69 5.50 -39.39
CA GLY A 155 -39.75 4.05 -39.54
C GLY A 155 -41.13 3.55 -39.97
N LYS A 156 -42.21 4.12 -39.39
CA LYS A 156 -43.59 3.76 -39.77
C LYS A 156 -43.92 4.16 -41.20
N GLU A 157 -43.45 5.33 -41.64
CA GLU A 157 -43.67 5.79 -43.01
C GLU A 157 -42.97 4.87 -44.03
N LEU A 158 -41.74 4.45 -43.74
CA LEU A 158 -41.00 3.48 -44.55
C LEU A 158 -41.74 2.13 -44.66
N ASP A 159 -42.26 1.62 -43.54
CA ASP A 159 -43.03 0.37 -43.52
C ASP A 159 -44.32 0.46 -44.37
N VAL A 160 -44.99 1.61 -44.36
CA VAL A 160 -46.17 1.88 -45.19
C VAL A 160 -45.78 1.94 -46.67
N ALA A 161 -44.69 2.64 -47.02
CA ALA A 161 -44.20 2.76 -48.38
C ALA A 161 -43.87 1.38 -48.97
N LYS A 162 -43.12 0.56 -48.22
CA LYS A 162 -42.78 -0.81 -48.60
C LYS A 162 -44.01 -1.67 -48.84
N SER A 163 -44.96 -1.64 -47.91
CA SER A 163 -46.21 -2.40 -48.04
C SER A 163 -47.02 -1.98 -49.27
N SER A 164 -47.02 -0.68 -49.60
CA SER A 164 -47.68 -0.16 -50.80
C SER A 164 -47.00 -0.62 -52.09
N PHE A 165 -45.67 -0.67 -52.10
CA PHE A 165 -44.86 -1.14 -53.22
C PHE A 165 -45.06 -2.64 -53.47
N ASP A 166 -44.94 -3.46 -52.43
CA ASP A 166 -45.15 -4.91 -52.51
C ASP A 166 -46.55 -5.22 -53.04
N ASN A 167 -47.56 -4.45 -52.61
CA ASN A 167 -48.92 -4.56 -53.13
C ASN A 167 -49.02 -4.19 -54.62
N ALA A 168 -48.33 -3.15 -55.08
CA ALA A 168 -48.30 -2.78 -56.49
C ALA A 168 -47.60 -3.85 -57.35
N VAL A 169 -46.49 -4.42 -56.88
CA VAL A 169 -45.79 -5.53 -57.53
C VAL A 169 -46.72 -6.75 -57.65
N ALA A 170 -47.43 -7.09 -56.57
CA ALA A 170 -48.40 -8.19 -56.58
C ALA A 170 -49.53 -7.95 -57.60
N GLN A 171 -50.06 -6.73 -57.68
CA GLN A 171 -51.06 -6.37 -58.69
C GLN A 171 -50.54 -6.54 -60.12
N LEU A 172 -49.29 -6.13 -60.39
CA LEU A 172 -48.67 -6.28 -61.71
C LEU A 172 -48.51 -7.75 -62.11
N MET A 173 -48.16 -8.63 -61.16
CA MET A 173 -48.07 -10.08 -61.40
C MET A 173 -49.44 -10.67 -61.76
N VAL A 174 -50.52 -10.20 -61.12
CA VAL A 174 -51.89 -10.65 -61.42
C VAL A 174 -52.36 -10.18 -62.81
N LEU A 175 -52.02 -8.95 -63.20
CA LEU A 175 -52.45 -8.34 -64.47
C LEU A 175 -51.73 -8.92 -65.70
N ASN A 176 -50.61 -9.62 -65.54
CA ASN A 176 -49.82 -10.18 -66.63
C ASN A 176 -49.78 -11.73 -66.60
N PRO A 177 -50.92 -12.41 -66.82
CA PRO A 177 -50.97 -13.87 -66.76
C PRO A 177 -50.10 -14.50 -67.87
N GLY A 178 -49.23 -15.44 -67.48
CA GLY A 178 -48.33 -16.15 -68.40
C GLY A 178 -46.97 -15.50 -68.63
N VAL A 179 -46.69 -14.35 -67.99
CA VAL A 179 -45.37 -13.72 -67.96
C VAL A 179 -44.80 -13.85 -66.53
N GLU A 180 -43.63 -14.46 -66.39
CA GLU A 180 -42.92 -14.53 -65.11
C GLU A 180 -42.10 -13.24 -64.91
N LEU A 181 -42.59 -12.36 -64.05
CA LEU A 181 -41.89 -11.11 -63.71
C LEU A 181 -40.75 -11.40 -62.73
N VAL A 182 -39.53 -11.00 -63.08
CA VAL A 182 -38.39 -11.03 -62.16
C VAL A 182 -38.49 -9.83 -61.22
N VAL A 183 -38.87 -10.10 -59.97
CA VAL A 183 -39.02 -9.09 -58.93
C VAL A 183 -37.82 -9.02 -57.98
N GLU A 184 -36.84 -9.90 -58.18
CA GLU A 184 -35.63 -9.93 -57.36
C GLU A 184 -34.83 -8.64 -57.52
N GLY A 185 -34.56 -7.97 -56.39
CA GLY A 185 -33.82 -6.71 -56.35
C GLY A 185 -34.66 -5.45 -56.50
N ALA A 186 -35.97 -5.57 -56.79
CA ALA A 186 -36.91 -4.45 -56.80
C ALA A 186 -37.17 -3.95 -55.37
N SER A 187 -37.25 -2.64 -55.18
CA SER A 187 -37.52 -1.99 -53.90
C SER A 187 -38.05 -0.58 -54.15
N GLU A 188 -38.90 -0.13 -53.23
CA GLU A 188 -39.40 1.24 -53.09
C GLU A 188 -38.30 2.29 -53.03
N LEU A 189 -37.10 1.91 -52.55
CA LEU A 189 -35.96 2.83 -52.41
C LEU A 189 -35.03 2.83 -53.64
N LYS A 190 -35.32 2.07 -54.70
CA LYS A 190 -34.44 1.99 -55.88
C LYS A 190 -35.08 2.63 -57.10
N LYS A 191 -34.25 3.23 -57.95
CA LYS A 191 -34.67 3.85 -59.21
C LYS A 191 -34.18 3.07 -60.42
N VAL A 192 -34.86 3.21 -61.55
CA VAL A 192 -34.42 2.65 -62.83
C VAL A 192 -33.68 3.73 -63.62
N LEU A 193 -32.40 3.52 -63.89
CA LEU A 193 -31.58 4.38 -64.75
C LEU A 193 -31.03 3.55 -65.92
N ASP A 194 -31.24 4.01 -67.15
CA ASP A 194 -30.81 3.33 -68.39
C ASP A 194 -31.20 1.84 -68.46
N GLY A 195 -32.36 1.48 -67.89
CA GLY A 195 -32.87 0.11 -67.86
C GLY A 195 -32.31 -0.78 -66.74
N VAL A 196 -31.53 -0.23 -65.82
CA VAL A 196 -30.93 -0.95 -64.68
C VAL A 196 -31.48 -0.41 -63.35
N ILE A 197 -31.80 -1.32 -62.42
CA ILE A 197 -32.21 -0.96 -61.05
C ILE A 197 -30.97 -0.57 -60.25
N VAL A 198 -30.95 0.65 -59.75
CA VAL A 198 -29.84 1.21 -58.97
C VAL A 198 -30.33 1.82 -57.66
N SER A 199 -29.50 1.73 -56.62
CA SER A 199 -29.74 2.48 -55.39
C SER A 199 -29.43 3.96 -55.61
N PRO A 200 -30.25 4.89 -55.09
CA PRO A 200 -29.96 6.31 -55.10
C PRO A 200 -28.63 6.60 -54.37
N SER A 201 -27.94 7.66 -54.79
CA SER A 201 -26.75 8.14 -54.09
C SER A 201 -27.15 8.79 -52.75
N PRO A 202 -26.32 8.67 -51.70
CA PRO A 202 -26.63 9.21 -50.38
C PRO A 202 -26.72 10.74 -50.31
N ASP A 203 -26.42 11.47 -51.39
CA ASP A 203 -26.43 12.94 -51.44
C ASP A 203 -27.74 13.54 -52.01
N GLU A 204 -28.76 12.73 -52.30
CA GLU A 204 -30.10 13.19 -52.71
C GLU A 204 -31.08 13.12 -51.50
N GLU A 205 -30.77 13.82 -50.42
CA GLU A 205 -31.76 14.22 -49.38
C GLU A 205 -31.94 15.75 -49.50
N ASP A 206 -32.89 16.19 -50.34
CA ASP A 206 -33.40 17.57 -50.38
C ASP A 206 -34.60 17.72 -49.43
#